data_AF-A0A6A6SE97-F1
#
_entry.id   AF-A0A6A6SE97-F1
#
_cell.length_a   1.000
_cell.length_b   1.000
_cell.length_c   1.000
_cell.angle_alpha   90.00
_cell.angle_beta   90.00
_cell.angle_gamma   90.00
#
_symmetry.space_group_name_H-M   'P 1'
#
loop_
_entity.id
_entity.type
_entity.pdbx_description
1 polymer ?
#
loop_
_entity_poly.entity_id
_entity_poly.type
_entity_poly.pdbx_seq_one_letter_code
_entity_poly.pdbx_strand_id
1 'polypeptide(L)'
;MYSKTIVLAAISALFATQAIGASINVNARSVSVEERAALIAADPVAACNCPGNCKHKNGDSCKFYENGNTLSGQCVTDGDHLKCVA
;
A
#
# COMPACT_ATOMS: atom_id res chain seq x y z
N MET A 1 23.40 -41.19 54.14
CA MET A 1 24.49 -40.44 53.47
C MET A 1 24.25 -40.49 51.96
N TYR A 2 24.51 -39.39 51.24
CA TYR A 2 24.35 -39.15 49.79
C TYR A 2 22.87 -39.03 49.34
N SER A 3 22.21 -37.88 49.25
CA SER A 3 22.56 -36.55 48.71
C SER A 3 23.37 -36.64 47.42
N LYS A 4 22.64 -36.81 46.30
CA LYS A 4 23.05 -36.86 44.89
C LYS A 4 21.84 -37.51 44.17
N THR A 5 21.20 -36.98 43.14
CA THR A 5 21.65 -36.02 42.13
C THR A 5 20.40 -35.65 41.29
N ILE A 6 20.45 -34.47 40.65
CA ILE A 6 19.77 -34.16 39.37
C ILE A 6 18.31 -33.72 39.47
N VAL A 7 18.11 -32.43 39.77
CA VAL A 7 17.09 -31.63 39.07
C VAL A 7 17.78 -31.08 37.82
N LEU A 8 17.74 -31.81 36.70
CA LEU A 8 18.07 -31.25 35.39
C LEU A 8 16.86 -31.37 34.46
N ALA A 9 16.45 -30.18 34.00
CA ALA A 9 15.98 -29.88 32.66
C ALA A 9 14.89 -30.76 32.05
N ALA A 10 13.66 -30.22 32.04
CA ALA A 10 12.75 -30.38 30.91
C ALA A 10 11.96 -29.08 30.72
N ILE A 11 12.67 -28.07 30.24
CA ILE A 11 12.11 -26.97 29.45
C ILE A 11 11.59 -27.60 28.16
N SER A 12 10.41 -28.20 28.22
CA SER A 12 9.77 -28.84 27.07
C SER A 12 8.36 -28.30 26.92
N ALA A 13 8.10 -27.84 25.70
CA ALA A 13 6.81 -27.41 25.17
C ALA A 13 6.39 -25.96 25.44
N LEU A 14 7.24 -25.01 25.05
CA LEU A 14 6.75 -23.73 24.52
C LEU A 14 6.90 -23.72 22.99
N PHE A 15 6.36 -24.73 22.32
CA PHE A 15 6.22 -24.75 20.86
C PHE A 15 4.76 -24.54 20.50
N ALA A 16 4.48 -23.30 20.11
CA ALA A 16 3.53 -22.85 19.10
C ALA A 16 2.19 -23.60 18.98
N THR A 17 1.13 -22.93 19.45
CA THR A 17 -0.14 -22.95 18.71
C THR A 17 -0.64 -21.53 18.58
N GLN A 18 0.01 -20.76 17.70
CA GLN A 18 -0.63 -19.58 17.14
C GLN A 18 -1.60 -20.11 16.09
N ALA A 19 -2.82 -20.44 16.53
CA ALA A 19 -3.93 -20.65 15.63
C ALA A 19 -4.15 -19.33 14.89
N ILE A 20 -3.70 -19.25 13.63
CA ILE A 20 -3.95 -18.13 12.75
C ILE A 20 -5.42 -18.21 12.34
N GLY A 21 -6.31 -17.68 13.20
CA GLY A 21 -7.65 -17.28 12.83
C GLY A 21 -7.57 -15.89 12.23
N ALA A 22 -7.57 -15.79 10.89
CA ALA A 22 -7.55 -14.51 10.21
C ALA A 22 -8.91 -13.81 10.34
N SER A 23 -9.00 -12.80 11.22
CA SER A 23 -9.86 -11.64 10.98
C SER A 23 -8.96 -10.45 10.69
N ILE A 24 -8.71 -10.18 9.41
CA ILE A 24 -8.01 -8.97 8.98
C ILE A 24 -8.88 -7.74 9.24
N ASN A 25 -8.67 -7.06 10.36
CA ASN A 25 -9.07 -5.67 10.51
C ASN A 25 -7.97 -4.78 9.93
N VAL A 26 -8.09 -4.47 8.64
CA VAL A 26 -7.25 -3.50 7.93
C VAL A 26 -7.78 -2.08 8.20
N ASN A 27 -7.60 -1.59 9.42
CA ASN A 27 -7.81 -0.16 9.70
C ASN A 27 -6.92 0.39 10.84
N ALA A 28 -5.63 0.04 10.84
CA ALA A 28 -4.66 0.70 11.71
C ALA A 28 -3.25 0.77 11.09
N ARG A 29 -3.17 0.90 9.76
CA ARG A 29 -1.94 1.34 9.09
C ARG A 29 -2.16 2.78 8.65
N SER A 30 -2.12 3.69 9.61
CA SER A 30 -1.75 5.09 9.37
C SER A 30 -0.27 5.14 8.98
N VAL A 31 0.06 4.53 7.83
CA VAL A 31 1.17 5.05 7.04
C VAL A 31 0.62 6.38 6.55
N SER A 32 1.28 7.45 6.93
CA SER A 32 1.29 8.67 6.16
C SER A 32 1.72 8.31 4.73
N VAL A 33 0.76 7.84 3.92
CA VAL A 33 0.87 7.72 2.47
C VAL A 33 0.76 9.13 1.87
N GLU A 34 1.42 10.09 2.50
CA GLU A 34 1.62 11.43 1.95
C GLU A 34 2.66 11.35 0.84
N GLU A 35 3.51 10.31 0.85
CA GLU A 35 4.45 10.00 -0.22
C GLU A 35 4.01 8.72 -0.92
N ARG A 36 2.85 8.79 -1.59
CA ARG A 36 2.59 7.94 -2.75
C ARG A 36 3.74 8.26 -3.71
N ALA A 37 4.77 7.42 -3.73
CA ALA A 37 5.64 7.28 -4.90
C ALA A 37 4.74 7.44 -6.11
N ALA A 38 4.99 8.45 -6.95
CA ALA A 38 4.12 8.86 -8.05
C ALA A 38 3.82 7.64 -8.93
N LEU A 39 2.78 6.89 -8.56
CA LEU A 39 2.36 5.68 -9.21
C LEU A 39 1.82 6.18 -10.54
N ILE A 40 2.62 5.97 -11.59
CA ILE A 40 2.21 6.26 -12.96
C ILE A 40 0.88 5.55 -13.16
N ALA A 41 -0.15 6.31 -13.51
CA ALA A 41 -1.48 5.76 -13.60
C ALA A 41 -1.62 4.80 -14.79
N ALA A 42 -2.57 3.88 -14.71
CA ALA A 42 -2.83 2.93 -15.79
C ALA A 42 -3.46 3.61 -17.02
N ASP A 43 -4.16 4.73 -16.82
CA ASP A 43 -4.92 5.43 -17.84
C ASP A 43 -4.95 6.95 -17.54
N PRO A 44 -5.24 7.80 -18.54
CA PRO A 44 -5.21 9.25 -18.39
C PRO A 44 -6.26 9.79 -17.40
N VAL A 45 -7.36 9.08 -17.13
CA VAL A 45 -8.37 9.53 -16.17
C VAL A 45 -7.90 9.20 -14.75
N ALA A 46 -7.44 7.99 -14.48
CA ALA A 46 -6.91 7.61 -13.17
C ALA A 46 -5.68 8.45 -12.75
N ALA A 47 -4.97 9.03 -13.72
CA ALA A 47 -3.84 9.93 -13.46
C ALA A 47 -4.22 11.21 -12.72
N CYS A 48 -5.48 11.63 -12.81
CA CYS A 48 -5.97 12.89 -12.24
C CYS A 48 -7.12 12.70 -11.24
N ASN A 49 -7.61 11.48 -11.03
CA ASN A 49 -8.78 11.22 -10.20
C ASN A 49 -8.49 10.21 -9.07
N CYS A 50 -9.44 10.11 -8.15
CA CYS A 50 -9.45 9.10 -7.10
C CYS A 50 -9.51 7.66 -7.66
N PRO A 51 -9.01 6.66 -6.91
CA PRO A 51 -8.45 6.72 -5.55
C PRO A 51 -6.95 7.10 -5.51
N GLY A 52 -6.29 7.18 -6.66
CA GLY A 52 -4.84 7.38 -6.74
C GLY A 52 -4.40 8.84 -6.56
N ASN A 53 -5.15 9.74 -7.17
CA ASN A 53 -4.73 11.11 -7.43
C ASN A 53 -5.80 12.11 -6.97
N CYS A 54 -6.49 11.82 -5.86
CA CYS A 54 -7.58 12.65 -5.31
C CYS A 54 -7.22 14.11 -5.00
N LYS A 55 -5.92 14.42 -4.87
CA LYS A 55 -5.44 15.78 -4.60
C LYS A 55 -5.16 16.57 -5.88
N HIS A 56 -5.17 15.92 -7.05
CA HIS A 56 -4.95 16.57 -8.34
C HIS A 56 -6.11 17.48 -8.71
N LYS A 57 -5.78 18.58 -9.36
CA LYS A 57 -6.66 19.65 -9.84
C LYS A 57 -6.35 19.92 -11.30
N ASN A 58 -7.20 20.73 -11.93
CA ASN A 58 -6.93 21.26 -13.25
C ASN A 58 -5.60 22.03 -13.28
N GLY A 59 -4.71 21.66 -14.21
CA GLY A 59 -3.35 22.19 -14.33
C GLY A 59 -2.26 21.36 -13.61
N ASP A 60 -2.63 20.39 -12.78
CA ASP A 60 -1.61 19.57 -12.09
C ASP A 60 -0.92 18.62 -13.06
N SER A 61 0.39 18.43 -12.85
CA SER A 61 1.17 17.47 -13.64
C SER A 61 0.67 16.04 -13.41
N CYS A 62 0.53 15.26 -14.48
CA CYS A 62 0.07 13.88 -14.41
C CYS A 62 0.95 12.96 -15.28
N LYS A 63 0.94 11.66 -14.97
CA LYS A 63 1.64 10.64 -15.73
C LYS A 63 0.79 9.38 -15.86
N PHE A 64 0.77 8.78 -17.05
CA PHE A 64 0.06 7.52 -17.29
C PHE A 64 0.80 6.62 -18.28
N TYR A 65 0.45 5.34 -18.29
CA TYR A 65 0.96 4.36 -19.25
C TYR A 65 0.12 4.32 -20.52
N GLU A 66 0.78 4.35 -21.68
CA GLU A 66 0.14 4.16 -22.98
C GLU A 66 1.09 3.37 -23.90
N ASN A 67 0.62 2.25 -24.46
CA ASN A 67 1.39 1.41 -25.38
C ASN A 67 2.79 1.01 -24.87
N GLY A 68 2.94 0.80 -23.55
CA GLY A 68 4.22 0.46 -22.92
C GLY A 68 5.13 1.66 -22.64
N ASN A 69 4.72 2.87 -23.00
CA ASN A 69 5.42 4.11 -22.69
C ASN A 69 4.78 4.80 -21.48
N THR A 70 5.56 5.63 -20.79
CA THR A 70 5.05 6.57 -19.80
C THR A 70 4.92 7.94 -20.43
N LEU A 71 3.68 8.42 -20.53
CA LEU A 71 3.38 9.77 -20.99
C LEU A 71 3.25 10.71 -19.78
N SER A 72 3.73 11.95 -19.94
CA SER A 72 3.62 13.01 -18.94
C SER A 72 2.82 14.15 -19.52
N GLY A 73 1.91 14.71 -18.74
CA GLY A 73 0.97 15.73 -19.20
C GLY A 73 0.44 16.59 -18.08
N GLN A 74 -0.69 17.24 -18.33
CA GLN A 74 -1.43 18.02 -17.35
C GLN A 74 -2.88 17.57 -17.25
N CYS A 75 -3.42 17.60 -16.03
CA CYS A 75 -4.83 17.35 -15.78
C CYS A 75 -5.68 18.49 -16.34
N VAL A 76 -6.61 18.18 -17.22
CA VAL A 76 -7.57 19.14 -17.79
C VAL A 76 -8.98 18.72 -17.43
N THR A 77 -9.85 19.67 -17.10
CA THR A 77 -11.28 19.40 -16.89
C THR A 77 -11.95 18.89 -18.17
N ASP A 78 -12.51 17.69 -18.12
CA ASP A 78 -13.29 17.04 -19.18
C ASP A 78 -14.66 16.63 -18.62
N GLY A 79 -15.68 17.46 -18.83
CA GLY A 79 -16.98 17.29 -18.19
C GLY A 79 -16.89 17.35 -16.65
N ASP A 80 -17.36 16.31 -15.97
CA ASP A 80 -17.38 16.21 -14.50
C ASP A 80 -16.10 15.62 -13.87
N HIS A 81 -15.08 15.31 -14.68
CA HIS A 81 -13.83 14.70 -14.21
C HIS A 81 -12.59 15.39 -14.80
N LEU A 82 -11.42 15.04 -14.28
CA LEU A 82 -10.14 15.49 -14.84
C LEU A 82 -9.58 14.42 -15.77
N LYS A 83 -8.95 14.81 -16.88
CA LYS A 83 -8.26 13.91 -17.79
C LYS A 83 -6.83 14.40 -18.00
N CYS A 84 -5.87 13.48 -17.91
CA CYS A 84 -4.48 13.77 -18.23
C CYS A 84 -4.30 13.91 -19.73
N VAL A 85 -3.82 15.07 -20.17
CA VAL A 85 -3.50 15.38 -21.56
C VAL A 85 -1.99 15.54 -21.66
N ALA A 86 -1.34 14.61 -22.36
CA ALA A 86 0.09 14.60 -22.64
C ALA A 86 0.45 15.49 -23.83
#